data_AF-A0A2G9M956-F1
#
_entry.id   AF-A0A2G9M956-F1
#
_cell.length_a   1.000
_cell.length_b   1.000
_cell.length_c   1.000
_cell.angle_alpha   90.00
_cell.angle_beta   90.00
_cell.angle_gamma   90.00
#
_symmetry.space_group_name_H-M   'P 1'
#
loop_
_entity.id
_entity.type
_entity.pdbx_description
1 polymer ?
#
loop_
_entity_poly.entity_id
_entity_poly.type
_entity_poly.pdbx_seq_one_letter_code
_entity_poly.pdbx_strand_id
1 'polypeptide(L)'
;MAKKGMWILLIALLSLSAVALPATWVQVQLKYNWDHTSSGLCNQQTQCLVNNQSNPTFDNQPERYWTQAGIRDKPKCITHGQYIADHYCEVGQWTSRTKLVAEQLLQIPIQQGDQQYKLYCDTYVNTLNRYSYVTSYGAVNTFLDRYCTQTGGQRSTCVNNVCVLSYSRGTAFGMALNEDIDGRKSPLQALGYSTTKCDVAKNNDMDYDHCGDNIWYNHNTASIIYSPNATIQPTAASTHALFMDSYYKLKAYVAQYVHNPTIQGFNYDFYDIEPALNFVYFAKQNDKTFYSFKQQNMTRDNTAYAGWYYKNIQLPQQTCTKFIKPKDGNAHCEQQPIQTEFYIATAKTPFDLFTTSNLIDSWHDLTNYAGIS
;
A
#
# COMPACT_ATOMS: atom_id res chain seq x y z
N MET A 1 20.36 89.85 -32.64
CA MET A 1 18.91 89.59 -32.52
C MET A 1 18.73 88.11 -32.22
N ALA A 2 18.34 87.79 -30.98
CA ALA A 2 18.31 86.42 -30.47
C ALA A 2 17.01 85.69 -30.86
N LYS A 3 17.14 84.49 -31.43
CA LYS A 3 16.04 83.57 -31.73
C LYS A 3 15.53 82.93 -30.43
N LYS A 4 14.26 83.18 -30.08
CA LYS A 4 13.54 82.46 -29.02
C LYS A 4 13.11 81.10 -29.56
N GLY A 5 13.72 80.02 -29.06
CA GLY A 5 13.25 78.64 -29.26
C GLY A 5 12.22 78.28 -28.19
N MET A 6 11.00 78.00 -28.62
CA MET A 6 9.88 77.57 -27.79
C MET A 6 9.94 76.03 -27.68
N TRP A 7 10.38 75.52 -26.53
CA TRP A 7 10.33 74.09 -26.21
C TRP A 7 8.96 73.76 -25.63
N ILE A 8 8.13 73.08 -26.42
CA ILE A 8 6.91 72.41 -25.95
C ILE A 8 7.36 71.09 -25.32
N LEU A 9 7.24 70.99 -24.00
CA LEU A 9 7.49 69.76 -23.24
C LEU A 9 6.23 68.87 -23.36
N LEU A 10 6.28 67.87 -24.23
CA LEU A 10 5.23 66.84 -24.32
C LEU A 10 5.52 65.76 -23.25
N ILE A 11 4.88 65.86 -22.09
CA ILE A 11 4.87 64.79 -21.08
C ILE A 11 3.83 63.77 -21.52
N ALA A 12 4.26 62.74 -22.24
CA ALA A 12 3.44 61.56 -22.49
C ALA A 12 3.42 60.71 -21.21
N LEU A 13 2.34 60.85 -20.43
CA LEU A 13 1.98 59.89 -19.37
C LEU A 13 1.66 58.55 -20.03
N LEU A 14 2.65 57.66 -20.09
CA LEU A 14 2.45 56.23 -20.32
C LEU A 14 1.77 55.64 -19.07
N SER A 15 0.44 55.70 -19.02
CA SER A 15 -0.35 54.88 -18.12
C SER A 15 -0.23 53.42 -18.57
N LEU A 16 0.81 52.73 -18.10
CA LEU A 16 0.85 51.27 -18.07
C LEU A 16 -0.25 50.81 -17.10
N SER A 17 -1.46 50.67 -17.62
CA SER A 17 -2.50 49.87 -16.99
C SER A 17 -1.95 48.44 -16.92
N ALA A 18 -1.40 48.05 -15.78
CA ALA A 18 -1.10 46.65 -15.51
C ALA A 18 -2.43 45.89 -15.63
N VAL A 19 -2.64 45.22 -16.77
CA VAL A 19 -3.79 44.36 -16.97
C VAL A 19 -3.60 43.20 -16.01
N ALA A 20 -4.22 43.29 -14.84
CA ALA A 20 -4.26 42.19 -13.88
C ALA A 20 -4.94 41.02 -14.59
N LEU A 21 -4.16 39.98 -14.92
CA LEU A 21 -4.71 38.74 -15.43
C LEU A 21 -5.68 38.21 -14.37
N PRO A 22 -6.91 37.82 -14.74
CA PRO A 22 -7.89 37.34 -13.78
C PRO A 22 -7.32 36.11 -13.06
N ALA A 23 -7.20 36.19 -11.74
CA ALA A 23 -6.81 35.05 -10.91
C ALA A 23 -7.88 33.96 -11.05
N THR A 24 -7.46 32.77 -11.44
CA THR A 24 -8.35 31.60 -11.57
C THR A 24 -8.38 30.86 -10.24
N TRP A 25 -9.52 30.89 -9.55
CA TRP A 25 -9.72 30.07 -8.36
C TRP A 25 -9.99 28.63 -8.79
N VAL A 26 -9.24 27.70 -8.22
CA VAL A 26 -9.46 26.26 -8.40
C VAL A 26 -9.91 25.66 -7.09
N GLN A 27 -10.99 24.88 -7.13
CA GLN A 27 -11.40 24.09 -5.98
C GLN A 27 -10.45 22.89 -5.87
N VAL A 28 -9.74 22.81 -4.76
CA VAL A 28 -8.86 21.68 -4.43
C VAL A 28 -9.41 20.95 -3.21
N GLN A 29 -9.31 19.62 -3.22
CA GLN A 29 -9.74 18.79 -2.09
C GLN A 29 -8.65 18.75 -1.02
N LEU A 30 -9.07 18.78 0.25
CA LEU A 30 -8.17 18.51 1.37
C LEU A 30 -7.61 17.09 1.23
N LYS A 31 -6.29 16.96 1.36
CA LYS A 31 -5.57 15.68 1.31
C LYS A 31 -4.91 15.41 2.66
N TYR A 32 -4.71 14.13 2.93
CA TYR A 32 -3.97 13.62 4.08
C TYR A 32 -2.77 12.82 3.58
N ASN A 33 -1.70 12.78 4.36
CA ASN A 33 -0.62 11.84 4.12
C ASN A 33 -0.99 10.42 4.57
N TRP A 34 -0.20 9.43 4.20
CA TRP A 34 -0.52 8.00 4.37
C TRP A 34 -0.72 7.56 5.84
N ASP A 35 -0.23 8.33 6.81
CA ASP A 35 -0.39 8.07 8.25
C ASP A 35 -1.29 9.11 8.96
N HIS A 36 -1.93 9.99 8.20
CA HIS A 36 -2.81 11.07 8.67
C HIS A 36 -2.16 12.03 9.70
N THR A 37 -0.84 12.07 9.80
CA THR A 37 -0.13 13.03 10.66
C THR A 37 -0.05 14.43 10.05
N SER A 38 -0.35 14.55 8.75
CA SER A 38 -0.33 15.81 8.01
C SER A 38 -1.55 15.92 7.10
N SER A 39 -2.14 17.13 7.06
CA SER A 39 -3.20 17.49 6.11
C SER A 39 -2.84 18.77 5.37
N GLY A 40 -3.33 18.90 4.14
CA GLY A 40 -2.93 19.99 3.27
C GLY A 40 -3.53 19.90 1.87
N LEU A 41 -3.01 20.73 0.97
CA LEU A 41 -3.47 20.84 -0.41
C LEU A 41 -2.33 20.49 -1.36
N CYS A 42 -2.67 19.76 -2.42
CA CYS A 42 -1.83 19.52 -3.59
C CYS A 42 -2.38 20.29 -4.79
N ASN A 43 -1.51 20.59 -5.76
CA ASN A 43 -1.87 21.40 -6.92
C ASN A 43 -2.80 20.66 -7.90
N GLN A 44 -2.77 19.32 -7.90
CA GLN A 44 -3.62 18.48 -8.73
C GLN A 44 -4.44 17.50 -7.88
N GLN A 45 -5.64 17.17 -8.35
CA GLN A 45 -6.54 16.25 -7.64
C GLN A 45 -5.97 14.82 -7.56
N THR A 46 -5.19 14.42 -8.56
CA THR A 46 -4.54 13.10 -8.67
C THR A 46 -3.26 12.98 -7.85
N GLN A 47 -2.81 14.07 -7.20
CA GLN A 47 -1.64 14.04 -6.33
C GLN A 47 -2.00 13.59 -4.92
N CYS A 48 -1.05 12.93 -4.27
CA CYS A 48 -1.11 12.52 -2.88
C CYS A 48 -0.19 13.40 -2.03
N LEU A 49 -0.66 13.80 -0.85
CA LEU A 49 0.10 14.62 0.08
C LEU A 49 1.15 13.77 0.80
N VAL A 50 2.41 14.17 0.73
CA VAL A 50 3.51 13.57 1.49
C VAL A 50 3.60 14.21 2.87
N ASN A 51 3.75 15.54 2.92
CA ASN A 51 3.75 16.32 4.15
C ASN A 51 3.54 17.81 3.85
N ASN A 52 2.60 18.46 4.52
CA ASN A 52 2.20 19.84 4.21
C ASN A 52 3.28 20.91 4.54
N GLN A 53 4.27 20.59 5.37
CA GLN A 53 5.41 21.46 5.69
C GLN A 53 6.57 21.30 4.69
N SER A 54 6.47 20.33 3.77
CA SER A 54 7.49 20.09 2.74
C SER A 54 7.36 21.09 1.59
N ASN A 55 8.28 21.01 0.63
CA ASN A 55 8.46 22.06 -0.35
C ASN A 55 7.79 21.73 -1.69
N PRO A 56 6.81 22.55 -2.14
CA PRO A 56 6.10 22.32 -3.40
C PRO A 56 6.99 22.47 -4.64
N THR A 57 8.19 23.09 -4.54
CA THR A 57 9.14 23.13 -5.67
C THR A 57 9.72 21.76 -6.00
N PHE A 58 9.60 20.80 -5.09
CA PHE A 58 10.04 19.43 -5.25
C PHE A 58 8.88 18.46 -5.49
N ASP A 59 7.68 18.96 -5.77
CA ASP A 59 6.56 18.10 -6.09
C ASP A 59 6.89 17.16 -7.24
N ASN A 60 6.38 15.93 -7.13
CA ASN A 60 6.59 14.83 -8.07
C ASN A 60 8.06 14.36 -8.21
N GLN A 61 8.90 14.62 -7.20
CA GLN A 61 10.27 14.08 -7.06
C GLN A 61 10.34 13.16 -5.83
N PRO A 62 9.73 11.95 -5.88
CA PRO A 62 9.67 11.03 -4.74
C PRO A 62 11.05 10.65 -4.17
N GLU A 63 12.07 10.57 -5.00
CA GLU A 63 13.45 10.26 -4.62
C GLU A 63 14.04 11.27 -3.62
N ARG A 64 13.56 12.52 -3.62
CA ARG A 64 14.00 13.55 -2.66
C ARG A 64 13.54 13.28 -1.23
N TYR A 65 12.52 12.44 -1.04
CA TYR A 65 12.05 12.07 0.29
C TYR A 65 13.17 11.48 1.18
N TRP A 66 14.11 10.79 0.54
CA TRP A 66 15.23 10.09 1.17
C TRP A 66 16.49 10.93 1.34
N THR A 67 16.47 12.20 0.94
CA THR A 67 17.60 13.10 1.21
C THR A 67 17.81 13.28 2.72
N GLN A 68 19.06 13.45 3.15
CA GLN A 68 19.40 13.79 4.54
C GLN A 68 19.02 15.24 4.92
N ALA A 69 18.45 15.97 3.98
CA ALA A 69 18.09 17.36 4.14
C ALA A 69 16.78 17.50 4.95
N GLY A 70 16.44 18.74 5.32
CA GLY A 70 15.31 18.99 6.22
C GLY A 70 13.97 18.70 5.56
N ILE A 71 12.86 18.82 6.31
CA ILE A 71 11.51 18.66 5.75
C ILE A 71 11.26 19.58 4.54
N ARG A 72 11.91 20.75 4.49
CA ARG A 72 11.84 21.73 3.39
C ARG A 72 12.58 21.29 2.11
N ASP A 73 13.27 20.17 2.14
CA ASP A 73 13.99 19.62 0.98
C ASP A 73 13.30 18.37 0.41
N LYS A 74 12.12 18.03 0.95
CA LYS A 74 11.29 16.90 0.54
C LYS A 74 10.13 17.35 -0.34
N PRO A 75 9.57 16.47 -1.19
CA PRO A 75 8.36 16.77 -1.96
C PRO A 75 7.19 17.03 -1.02
N LYS A 76 6.36 18.03 -1.32
CA LYS A 76 5.08 18.21 -0.62
C LYS A 76 4.05 17.21 -1.10
N CYS A 77 3.98 16.99 -2.41
CA CYS A 77 3.07 16.08 -3.07
C CYS A 77 3.78 15.23 -4.13
N ILE A 78 3.25 14.04 -4.39
CA ILE A 78 3.66 13.19 -5.52
C ILE A 78 2.44 12.87 -6.38
N THR A 79 2.65 12.59 -7.66
CA THR A 79 1.56 12.34 -8.62
C THR A 79 1.16 10.87 -8.66
N HIS A 80 0.03 10.59 -9.31
CA HIS A 80 -0.43 9.24 -9.57
C HIS A 80 0.67 8.41 -10.26
N GLY A 81 0.84 7.15 -9.84
CA GLY A 81 1.89 6.28 -10.37
C GLY A 81 3.22 6.37 -9.62
N GLN A 82 3.42 7.41 -8.81
CA GLN A 82 4.62 7.56 -7.99
C GLN A 82 4.42 6.96 -6.60
N TYR A 83 5.53 6.63 -5.94
CA TYR A 83 5.53 6.02 -4.61
C TYR A 83 6.70 6.48 -3.75
N ILE A 84 6.55 6.32 -2.43
CA ILE A 84 7.61 6.45 -1.43
C ILE A 84 7.54 5.20 -0.54
N ALA A 85 8.61 4.40 -0.53
CA ALA A 85 8.57 3.07 0.07
C ALA A 85 7.34 2.30 -0.45
N ASP A 86 6.55 1.67 0.41
CA ASP A 86 5.35 0.96 -0.02
C ASP A 86 4.15 1.86 -0.33
N HIS A 87 4.20 3.16 -0.03
CA HIS A 87 3.08 4.07 -0.22
C HIS A 87 2.97 4.51 -1.68
N TYR A 88 1.94 4.03 -2.37
CA TYR A 88 1.67 4.31 -3.78
C TYR A 88 0.55 5.34 -3.92
N CYS A 89 0.72 6.30 -4.82
CA CYS A 89 -0.31 7.28 -5.13
C CYS A 89 -1.24 6.80 -6.25
N GLU A 90 -2.46 6.43 -5.89
CA GLU A 90 -3.51 5.96 -6.80
C GLU A 90 -4.60 7.04 -6.94
N VAL A 91 -4.56 7.80 -8.03
CA VAL A 91 -5.58 8.82 -8.36
C VAL A 91 -5.82 9.80 -7.19
N GLY A 92 -4.75 10.20 -6.52
CA GLY A 92 -4.77 11.13 -5.40
C GLY A 92 -5.21 10.53 -4.07
N GLN A 93 -5.28 9.20 -3.98
CA GLN A 93 -5.46 8.43 -2.75
C GLN A 93 -4.21 7.59 -2.47
N TRP A 94 -3.86 7.47 -1.19
CA TRP A 94 -2.78 6.58 -0.78
C TRP A 94 -3.26 5.13 -0.79
N THR A 95 -2.45 4.25 -1.36
CA THR A 95 -2.56 2.80 -1.20
C THR A 95 -1.16 2.20 -1.11
N SER A 96 -0.97 0.91 -1.40
CA SER A 96 0.35 0.31 -1.44
C SER A 96 0.72 -0.41 -2.73
N ARG A 97 2.03 -0.55 -2.95
CA ARG A 97 2.55 -1.40 -4.01
C ARG A 97 2.34 -2.88 -3.70
N THR A 98 2.35 -3.26 -2.42
CA THR A 98 1.95 -4.60 -1.97
C THR A 98 0.53 -4.97 -2.40
N LYS A 99 -0.44 -4.04 -2.32
CA LYS A 99 -1.81 -4.25 -2.84
C LYS A 99 -1.78 -4.56 -4.35
N LEU A 100 -1.05 -3.78 -5.14
CA LEU A 100 -0.96 -3.98 -6.58
C LEU A 100 -0.36 -5.37 -6.93
N VAL A 101 0.66 -5.80 -6.17
CA VAL A 101 1.23 -7.15 -6.30
C VAL A 101 0.21 -8.23 -5.93
N ALA A 102 -0.53 -8.04 -4.83
CA ALA A 102 -1.56 -8.96 -4.37
C ALA A 102 -2.67 -9.17 -5.42
N GLU A 103 -3.17 -8.07 -5.99
CA GLU A 103 -4.17 -8.08 -7.04
C GLU A 103 -3.67 -8.81 -8.29
N GLN A 104 -2.42 -8.56 -8.68
CA GLN A 104 -1.82 -9.22 -9.83
C GLN A 104 -1.62 -10.73 -9.61
N LEU A 105 -1.23 -11.16 -8.40
CA LEU A 105 -1.12 -12.57 -8.06
C LEU A 105 -2.48 -13.27 -8.12
N LEU A 106 -3.54 -12.66 -7.57
CA LEU A 106 -4.89 -13.25 -7.57
C LEU A 106 -5.46 -13.49 -8.98
N GLN A 107 -4.96 -12.78 -10.00
CA GLN A 107 -5.34 -13.06 -11.39
C GLN A 107 -4.98 -14.48 -11.84
N ILE A 108 -3.85 -15.02 -11.37
CA ILE A 108 -3.33 -16.31 -11.80
C ILE A 108 -4.38 -17.43 -11.62
N PRO A 109 -4.91 -17.68 -10.40
CA PRO A 109 -5.91 -18.72 -10.22
C PRO A 109 -7.24 -18.37 -10.89
N ILE A 110 -7.65 -17.09 -10.87
CA ILE A 110 -8.92 -16.65 -11.45
C ILE A 110 -8.97 -16.92 -12.96
N GLN A 111 -7.92 -16.57 -13.70
CA GLN A 111 -7.83 -16.80 -15.14
C GLN A 111 -7.75 -18.30 -15.49
N GLN A 112 -7.22 -19.11 -14.58
CA GLN A 112 -7.16 -20.56 -14.73
C GLN A 112 -8.46 -21.26 -14.33
N GLY A 113 -9.47 -20.52 -13.86
CA GLY A 113 -10.74 -21.07 -13.37
C GLY A 113 -10.58 -21.82 -12.04
N ASP A 114 -9.49 -21.60 -11.32
CA ASP A 114 -9.18 -22.28 -10.07
C ASP A 114 -10.17 -21.87 -8.98
N GLN A 115 -10.75 -22.87 -8.33
CA GLN A 115 -11.69 -22.68 -7.23
C GLN A 115 -11.02 -22.80 -5.86
N GLN A 116 -9.73 -23.14 -5.81
CA GLN A 116 -8.98 -23.33 -4.57
C GLN A 116 -7.65 -22.59 -4.60
N TYR A 117 -7.57 -21.47 -3.89
CA TYR A 117 -6.34 -20.70 -3.76
C TYR A 117 -6.27 -19.94 -2.44
N LYS A 118 -5.06 -19.57 -2.05
CA LYS A 118 -4.73 -18.80 -0.84
C LYS A 118 -3.65 -17.78 -1.18
N LEU A 119 -3.90 -16.52 -0.90
CA LEU A 119 -2.95 -15.42 -0.96
C LEU A 119 -2.66 -14.96 0.47
N TYR A 120 -1.38 -14.81 0.81
CA TYR A 120 -0.94 -14.21 2.06
C TYR A 120 0.14 -13.16 1.81
N CYS A 121 -0.10 -11.95 2.30
CA CYS A 121 0.81 -10.81 2.20
C CYS A 121 1.15 -10.31 3.61
N ASP A 122 2.43 -10.31 3.95
CA ASP A 122 2.98 -9.79 5.21
C ASP A 122 4.48 -9.47 5.00
N THR A 123 5.21 -9.19 6.06
CA THR A 123 6.67 -9.13 6.02
C THR A 123 7.25 -10.46 5.52
N TYR A 124 8.45 -10.42 4.91
CA TYR A 124 9.08 -11.63 4.40
C TYR A 124 9.33 -12.69 5.50
N VAL A 125 9.54 -12.25 6.75
CA VAL A 125 9.77 -13.13 7.91
C VAL A 125 8.56 -14.00 8.21
N ASN A 126 7.36 -13.42 8.08
CA ASN A 126 6.10 -14.12 8.37
C ASN A 126 5.59 -14.91 7.15
N THR A 127 5.95 -14.48 5.94
CA THR A 127 5.39 -15.02 4.70
C THR A 127 6.23 -16.16 4.11
N LEU A 128 7.56 -16.07 4.19
CA LEU A 128 8.46 -17.02 3.54
C LEU A 128 8.85 -18.16 4.49
N ASN A 129 8.55 -19.39 4.08
CA ASN A 129 8.94 -20.61 4.82
C ASN A 129 10.46 -20.77 4.99
N ARG A 130 11.25 -20.30 4.02
CA ARG A 130 12.71 -20.40 4.03
C ARG A 130 13.36 -19.24 3.28
N TYR A 131 14.16 -18.46 3.99
CA TYR A 131 14.93 -17.34 3.42
C TYR A 131 16.37 -17.26 3.97
N SER A 132 16.79 -18.22 4.80
CA SER A 132 18.14 -18.33 5.37
C SER A 132 19.07 -19.24 4.54
N TYR A 133 18.86 -19.33 3.22
CA TYR A 133 19.73 -20.07 2.33
C TYR A 133 20.74 -19.15 1.62
N VAL A 134 21.76 -19.76 1.01
CA VAL A 134 22.84 -19.07 0.31
C VAL A 134 22.75 -19.42 -1.17
N THR A 135 22.86 -18.40 -2.02
CA THR A 135 23.04 -18.55 -3.47
C THR A 135 24.50 -18.25 -3.83
N SER A 136 24.87 -18.37 -5.10
CA SER A 136 26.19 -17.92 -5.60
C SER A 136 26.43 -16.42 -5.36
N TYR A 137 25.39 -15.64 -5.05
CA TYR A 137 25.46 -14.20 -4.81
C TYR A 137 25.47 -13.83 -3.31
N GLY A 138 25.25 -14.80 -2.41
CA GLY A 138 25.28 -14.58 -0.96
C GLY A 138 24.03 -15.07 -0.23
N ALA A 139 23.88 -14.65 1.03
CA ALA A 139 22.75 -15.03 1.86
C ALA A 139 21.48 -14.26 1.48
N VAL A 140 20.38 -14.99 1.29
CA VAL A 140 19.13 -14.47 0.70
C VAL A 140 18.47 -13.40 1.56
N ASN A 141 18.49 -13.57 2.88
CA ASN A 141 18.00 -12.57 3.81
C ASN A 141 18.60 -11.17 3.57
N THR A 142 19.85 -11.08 3.10
CA THR A 142 20.50 -9.79 2.85
C THR A 142 19.94 -9.02 1.66
N PHE A 143 19.14 -9.64 0.79
CA PHE A 143 18.39 -9.01 -0.30
C PHE A 143 16.98 -8.58 0.14
N LEU A 144 16.53 -9.00 1.32
CA LEU A 144 15.21 -8.70 1.88
C LEU A 144 15.26 -7.74 3.08
N ASP A 145 16.45 -7.48 3.62
CA ASP A 145 16.67 -6.79 4.90
C ASP A 145 16.58 -5.25 4.82
N ARG A 146 16.76 -4.58 5.98
CA ARG A 146 16.68 -3.12 6.20
C ARG A 146 17.91 -2.30 5.80
N TYR A 147 18.77 -2.84 4.94
CA TYR A 147 20.07 -2.25 4.64
C TYR A 147 20.21 -1.73 3.21
N CYS A 148 19.10 -1.45 2.55
CA CYS A 148 19.10 -0.84 1.24
C CYS A 148 19.27 0.67 1.33
N THR A 149 20.16 1.20 0.49
CA THR A 149 20.54 2.62 0.53
C THR A 149 19.73 3.37 -0.50
N GLN A 150 18.86 4.24 -0.01
CA GLN A 150 18.03 5.12 -0.82
C GLN A 150 18.83 6.32 -1.32
N THR A 151 18.27 7.04 -2.30
CA THR A 151 18.81 8.31 -2.78
C THR A 151 19.09 9.26 -1.62
N GLY A 152 20.35 9.70 -1.45
CA GLY A 152 20.74 10.56 -0.32
C GLY A 152 21.24 9.82 0.92
N GLY A 153 21.44 8.50 0.85
CA GLY A 153 22.17 7.73 1.87
C GLY A 153 21.33 7.28 3.07
N GLN A 154 20.01 7.52 3.05
CA GLN A 154 19.08 6.97 4.04
C GLN A 154 18.91 5.47 3.85
N ARG A 155 18.63 4.75 4.95
CA ARG A 155 18.42 3.30 4.92
C ARG A 155 16.94 2.96 5.00
N SER A 156 16.51 1.99 4.20
CA SER A 156 15.16 1.40 4.25
C SER A 156 15.22 -0.12 4.01
N THR A 157 14.08 -0.80 4.15
CA THR A 157 13.94 -2.19 3.68
C THR A 157 14.22 -2.28 2.19
N CYS A 158 14.91 -3.33 1.76
CA CYS A 158 15.17 -3.57 0.33
C CYS A 158 13.90 -3.90 -0.45
N VAL A 159 12.97 -4.57 0.23
CA VAL A 159 11.67 -4.95 -0.30
C VAL A 159 10.60 -4.49 0.68
N ASN A 160 9.38 -4.31 0.20
CA ASN A 160 8.23 -4.09 1.08
C ASN A 160 7.73 -5.43 1.61
N ASN A 161 6.43 -5.57 1.79
CA ASN A 161 5.84 -6.86 2.13
C ASN A 161 5.93 -7.81 0.93
N VAL A 162 5.92 -9.11 1.25
CA VAL A 162 5.96 -10.19 0.28
C VAL A 162 4.59 -10.84 0.27
N CYS A 163 4.07 -11.09 -0.93
CA CYS A 163 2.84 -11.83 -1.14
C CYS A 163 3.16 -13.21 -1.68
N VAL A 164 2.62 -14.27 -1.07
CA VAL A 164 2.71 -15.64 -1.55
C VAL A 164 1.31 -16.14 -1.89
N LEU A 165 1.16 -16.67 -3.10
CA LEU A 165 -0.03 -17.30 -3.61
C LEU A 165 0.20 -18.81 -3.71
N SER A 166 -0.66 -19.60 -3.06
CA SER A 166 -0.81 -21.04 -3.28
C SER A 166 -2.09 -21.31 -4.05
N TYR A 167 -2.02 -22.13 -5.09
CA TYR A 167 -3.14 -22.50 -5.95
C TYR A 167 -2.95 -23.92 -6.50
N SER A 168 -3.92 -24.46 -7.24
CA SER A 168 -3.91 -25.87 -7.67
C SER A 168 -2.69 -26.30 -8.49
N ARG A 169 -2.09 -25.37 -9.25
CA ARG A 169 -0.91 -25.67 -10.09
C ARG A 169 0.41 -25.28 -9.45
N GLY A 170 0.43 -24.73 -8.24
CA GLY A 170 1.67 -24.49 -7.50
C GLY A 170 1.66 -23.25 -6.63
N THR A 171 2.83 -22.62 -6.54
CA THR A 171 3.06 -21.44 -5.71
C THR A 171 3.69 -20.35 -6.54
N ALA A 172 3.18 -19.14 -6.40
CA ALA A 172 3.76 -17.92 -6.93
C ALA A 172 4.05 -16.95 -5.78
N PHE A 173 4.97 -16.02 -5.96
CA PHE A 173 5.16 -14.94 -5.01
C PHE A 173 5.49 -13.64 -5.74
N GLY A 174 5.25 -12.53 -5.07
CA GLY A 174 5.65 -11.21 -5.55
C GLY A 174 5.99 -10.26 -4.43
N MET A 175 6.69 -9.19 -4.77
CA MET A 175 7.08 -8.14 -3.84
C MET A 175 7.36 -6.83 -4.58
N ALA A 176 7.21 -5.72 -3.88
CA ALA A 176 7.68 -4.42 -4.35
C ALA A 176 9.07 -4.11 -3.77
N LEU A 177 9.90 -3.41 -4.56
CA LEU A 177 11.30 -3.15 -4.30
C LEU A 177 11.51 -1.69 -3.94
N ASN A 178 12.40 -1.41 -2.99
CA ASN A 178 12.83 -0.04 -2.68
C ASN A 178 14.18 0.30 -3.32
N GLU A 179 14.79 -0.63 -4.03
CA GLU A 179 15.92 -0.39 -4.93
C GLU A 179 15.56 -0.86 -6.33
N ASP A 180 16.30 -0.38 -7.33
CA ASP A 180 16.15 -0.84 -8.70
C ASP A 180 16.39 -2.35 -8.80
N ILE A 181 15.70 -3.00 -9.74
CA ILE A 181 15.76 -4.46 -9.96
C ILE A 181 17.18 -4.93 -10.29
N ASP A 182 18.04 -4.07 -10.84
CA ASP A 182 19.43 -4.35 -11.17
C ASP A 182 20.43 -3.86 -10.10
N GLY A 183 19.93 -3.35 -8.99
CA GLY A 183 20.71 -2.88 -7.85
C GLY A 183 21.51 -4.00 -7.18
N ARG A 184 22.44 -3.60 -6.30
CA ARG A 184 23.32 -4.53 -5.57
C ARG A 184 22.56 -5.50 -4.65
N LYS A 185 21.33 -5.13 -4.27
CA LYS A 185 20.46 -5.94 -3.42
C LYS A 185 19.27 -6.52 -4.17
N SER A 186 19.41 -6.73 -5.47
CA SER A 186 18.37 -7.28 -6.32
C SER A 186 17.81 -8.62 -5.80
N PRO A 187 16.48 -8.78 -5.73
CA PRO A 187 15.86 -10.08 -5.44
C PRO A 187 16.12 -11.13 -6.53
N LEU A 188 16.58 -10.75 -7.73
CA LEU A 188 16.98 -11.70 -8.78
C LEU A 188 18.13 -12.60 -8.31
N GLN A 189 19.04 -12.05 -7.51
CA GLN A 189 20.16 -12.79 -6.93
C GLN A 189 19.72 -13.81 -5.87
N ALA A 190 18.61 -13.52 -5.16
CA ALA A 190 17.97 -14.49 -4.27
C ALA A 190 17.37 -15.67 -5.06
N LEU A 191 16.88 -15.40 -6.27
CA LEU A 191 16.39 -16.41 -7.21
C LEU A 191 17.50 -17.11 -8.01
N GLY A 192 18.77 -16.72 -7.84
CA GLY A 192 19.91 -17.32 -8.54
C GLY A 192 20.17 -16.75 -9.94
N TYR A 193 19.64 -15.57 -10.26
CA TYR A 193 19.81 -14.90 -11.55
C TYR A 193 20.71 -13.65 -11.46
N SER A 194 21.24 -13.24 -12.62
CA SER A 194 21.94 -11.95 -12.79
C SER A 194 20.99 -10.78 -12.53
N THR A 195 21.52 -9.67 -12.02
CA THR A 195 20.76 -8.43 -11.78
C THR A 195 20.22 -7.80 -13.08
N THR A 196 20.83 -8.13 -14.22
CA THR A 196 20.42 -7.68 -15.56
C THR A 196 19.33 -8.53 -16.20
N LYS A 197 18.84 -9.59 -15.53
CA LYS A 197 17.85 -10.53 -16.09
C LYS A 197 16.59 -9.84 -16.61
N CYS A 198 16.20 -8.73 -15.99
CA CYS A 198 14.99 -7.97 -16.30
C CYS A 198 15.26 -6.67 -17.09
N ASP A 199 16.42 -6.51 -17.74
CA ASP A 199 16.71 -5.26 -18.49
C ASP A 199 15.72 -5.02 -19.63
N VAL A 200 15.21 -6.07 -20.26
CA VAL A 200 14.20 -5.99 -21.33
C VAL A 200 12.82 -5.58 -20.83
N ALA A 201 12.58 -5.69 -19.52
CA ALA A 201 11.33 -5.38 -18.83
C ALA A 201 11.33 -3.98 -18.20
N LYS A 202 12.38 -3.16 -18.46
CA LYS A 202 12.49 -1.79 -17.97
C LYS A 202 11.88 -0.82 -18.98
N ASN A 203 10.57 -0.74 -19.01
CA ASN A 203 9.84 0.20 -19.86
C ASN A 203 8.89 1.08 -19.00
N ASN A 204 8.09 1.97 -19.59
CA ASN A 204 7.18 2.86 -18.85
C ASN A 204 5.70 2.65 -19.22
N ASP A 205 5.27 1.41 -19.47
CA ASP A 205 3.88 1.10 -19.85
C ASP A 205 2.94 0.83 -18.66
N MET A 206 3.47 0.86 -17.43
CA MET A 206 2.76 0.59 -16.18
C MET A 206 2.27 -0.85 -16.01
N ASP A 207 2.79 -1.81 -16.78
CA ASP A 207 2.41 -3.22 -16.67
C ASP A 207 3.59 -4.14 -16.28
N TYR A 208 3.31 -5.45 -16.26
CA TYR A 208 4.30 -6.47 -15.90
C TYR A 208 4.86 -7.12 -17.17
N ASP A 209 6.13 -6.81 -17.45
CA ASP A 209 6.87 -7.41 -18.55
C ASP A 209 7.55 -8.72 -18.15
N HIS A 210 7.66 -9.65 -19.09
CA HIS A 210 8.31 -10.94 -18.87
C HIS A 210 9.84 -10.84 -19.01
N CYS A 211 10.58 -11.22 -17.96
CA CYS A 211 12.05 -11.28 -17.95
C CYS A 211 12.63 -12.64 -18.39
N GLY A 212 11.78 -13.65 -18.64
CA GLY A 212 12.21 -15.05 -18.78
C GLY A 212 12.14 -15.83 -17.46
N ASP A 213 12.24 -17.16 -17.55
CA ASP A 213 12.21 -18.09 -16.40
C ASP A 213 11.03 -17.87 -15.45
N ASN A 214 9.88 -17.46 -15.99
CA ASN A 214 8.69 -17.15 -15.22
C ASN A 214 8.92 -16.05 -14.17
N ILE A 215 9.68 -15.04 -14.55
CA ILE A 215 9.85 -13.80 -13.81
C ILE A 215 9.17 -12.69 -14.59
N TRP A 216 8.39 -11.88 -13.90
CA TRP A 216 7.78 -10.68 -14.43
C TRP A 216 8.17 -9.48 -13.58
N TYR A 217 8.37 -8.33 -14.22
CA TYR A 217 8.78 -7.10 -13.57
C TYR A 217 7.96 -5.93 -14.09
N ASN A 218 7.45 -5.11 -13.16
CA ASN A 218 6.85 -3.82 -13.47
C ASN A 218 7.83 -2.74 -13.06
N HIS A 219 8.35 -2.01 -14.04
CA HIS A 219 9.33 -0.95 -13.81
C HIS A 219 8.74 0.25 -13.06
N ASN A 220 7.52 0.66 -13.42
CA ASN A 220 6.86 1.83 -12.85
C ASN A 220 6.56 1.68 -11.37
N THR A 221 6.24 0.47 -10.90
CA THR A 221 6.00 0.18 -9.49
C THR A 221 7.21 -0.46 -8.81
N ALA A 222 8.30 -0.69 -9.55
CA ALA A 222 9.45 -1.48 -9.14
C ALA A 222 9.03 -2.75 -8.38
N SER A 223 8.21 -3.59 -8.99
CA SER A 223 7.72 -4.82 -8.35
C SER A 223 7.97 -6.04 -9.23
N ILE A 224 8.23 -7.17 -8.59
CA ILE A 224 8.57 -8.44 -9.23
C ILE A 224 7.54 -9.50 -8.85
N ILE A 225 7.22 -10.37 -9.80
CA ILE A 225 6.47 -11.60 -9.55
C ILE A 225 7.26 -12.78 -10.12
N TYR A 226 7.32 -13.86 -9.35
CA TYR A 226 7.82 -15.15 -9.79
C TYR A 226 6.68 -16.19 -9.70
N SER A 227 6.40 -16.86 -10.82
CA SER A 227 5.28 -17.80 -10.95
C SER A 227 5.66 -18.96 -11.89
N PRO A 228 6.36 -19.99 -11.38
CA PRO A 228 6.97 -21.04 -12.21
C PRO A 228 5.97 -21.84 -13.06
N ASN A 229 4.69 -21.86 -12.69
CA ASN A 229 3.66 -22.70 -13.30
C ASN A 229 2.51 -21.89 -13.94
N ALA A 230 2.66 -20.58 -14.10
CA ALA A 230 1.63 -19.76 -14.73
C ALA A 230 2.18 -18.50 -15.37
N THR A 231 1.66 -18.17 -16.55
CA THR A 231 1.86 -16.88 -17.19
C THR A 231 1.01 -15.81 -16.51
N ILE A 232 1.59 -14.63 -16.31
CA ILE A 232 0.87 -13.45 -15.83
C ILE A 232 0.30 -12.70 -17.02
N GLN A 233 -0.93 -12.22 -16.87
CA GLN A 233 -1.58 -11.29 -17.79
C GLN A 233 -1.88 -10.00 -17.04
N PRO A 234 -2.04 -8.84 -17.73
CA PRO A 234 -2.40 -7.60 -17.09
C PRO A 234 -3.60 -7.74 -16.15
N THR A 235 -3.58 -7.03 -15.03
CA THR A 235 -4.66 -7.07 -14.03
C THR A 235 -6.00 -6.71 -14.69
N ALA A 236 -6.89 -7.69 -14.80
CA ALA A 236 -8.28 -7.47 -15.17
C ALA A 236 -9.05 -6.76 -14.04
N ALA A 237 -9.94 -5.82 -14.41
CA ALA A 237 -10.80 -5.07 -13.48
C ALA A 237 -11.61 -5.96 -12.52
N SER A 238 -11.88 -7.21 -12.88
CA SER A 238 -12.61 -8.19 -12.06
C SER A 238 -11.92 -8.56 -10.75
N THR A 239 -10.58 -8.58 -10.69
CA THR A 239 -9.87 -9.00 -9.48
C THR A 239 -9.76 -7.87 -8.48
N HIS A 240 -9.57 -6.65 -8.97
CA HIS A 240 -9.71 -5.46 -8.14
C HIS A 240 -11.10 -5.42 -7.49
N ALA A 241 -12.16 -5.64 -8.26
CA ALA A 241 -13.52 -5.72 -7.73
C ALA A 241 -13.67 -6.83 -6.65
N LEU A 242 -13.17 -8.05 -6.89
CA LEU A 242 -13.24 -9.13 -5.91
C LEU A 242 -12.54 -8.78 -4.58
N PHE A 243 -11.36 -8.18 -4.68
CA PHE A 243 -10.55 -7.80 -3.53
C PHE A 243 -11.22 -6.67 -2.74
N MET A 244 -11.66 -5.62 -3.45
CA MET A 244 -12.31 -4.46 -2.86
C MET A 244 -13.70 -4.76 -2.33
N ASP A 245 -14.48 -5.64 -2.95
CA ASP A 245 -15.79 -6.07 -2.43
C ASP A 245 -15.64 -6.77 -1.07
N SER A 246 -14.62 -7.62 -0.93
CA SER A 246 -14.32 -8.29 0.33
C SER A 246 -13.85 -7.30 1.39
N TYR A 247 -13.02 -6.33 0.99
CA TYR A 247 -12.60 -5.23 1.84
C TYR A 247 -13.77 -4.37 2.30
N TYR A 248 -14.61 -3.83 1.41
CA TYR A 248 -15.66 -2.88 1.78
C TYR A 248 -16.72 -3.50 2.70
N LYS A 249 -17.05 -4.79 2.51
CA LYS A 249 -17.93 -5.52 3.43
C LYS A 249 -17.37 -5.57 4.85
N LEU A 250 -16.10 -5.95 4.97
CA LEU A 250 -15.43 -6.08 6.26
C LEU A 250 -15.11 -4.71 6.87
N LYS A 251 -14.75 -3.72 6.05
CA LYS A 251 -14.47 -2.34 6.44
C LYS A 251 -15.66 -1.73 7.17
N ALA A 252 -16.87 -1.87 6.64
CA ALA A 252 -18.07 -1.32 7.28
C ALA A 252 -18.28 -1.93 8.69
N TYR A 253 -18.05 -3.24 8.83
CA TYR A 253 -18.10 -3.92 10.13
C TYR A 253 -17.03 -3.39 11.07
N VAL A 254 -15.76 -3.36 10.64
CA VAL A 254 -14.65 -2.83 11.45
C VAL A 254 -14.91 -1.39 11.87
N ALA A 255 -15.36 -0.53 10.95
CA ALA A 255 -15.69 0.85 11.24
C ALA A 255 -16.78 0.92 12.32
N GLN A 256 -17.90 0.20 12.20
CA GLN A 256 -18.97 0.24 13.20
C GLN A 256 -18.52 -0.08 14.64
N TYR A 257 -17.54 -0.96 14.81
CA TYR A 257 -17.15 -1.47 16.13
C TYR A 257 -15.86 -0.85 16.67
N VAL A 258 -14.92 -0.48 15.81
CA VAL A 258 -13.73 0.27 16.22
C VAL A 258 -14.07 1.76 16.39
N HIS A 259 -14.95 2.29 15.55
CA HIS A 259 -15.52 3.63 15.71
C HIS A 259 -16.59 3.61 16.81
N ASN A 260 -16.18 3.46 18.06
CA ASN A 260 -17.10 3.69 19.17
C ASN A 260 -17.11 5.20 19.48
N PRO A 261 -18.18 5.94 19.11
CA PRO A 261 -18.25 7.40 19.30
C PRO A 261 -18.21 7.83 20.77
N THR A 262 -18.27 6.88 21.72
CA THR A 262 -18.08 7.17 23.14
C THR A 262 -16.63 7.50 23.51
N ILE A 263 -15.64 7.13 22.69
CA ILE A 263 -14.25 7.58 22.88
C ILE A 263 -14.07 8.93 22.16
N GLN A 264 -14.57 9.99 22.80
CA GLN A 264 -14.39 11.36 22.32
C GLN A 264 -12.89 11.69 22.23
N GLY A 265 -12.42 12.17 21.07
CA GLY A 265 -11.06 12.71 20.90
C GLY A 265 -10.24 12.13 19.75
N PHE A 266 -10.64 11.00 19.16
CA PHE A 266 -9.95 10.42 18.01
C PHE A 266 -10.67 10.78 16.69
N ASN A 267 -9.89 11.20 15.69
CA ASN A 267 -10.38 11.33 14.31
C ASN A 267 -10.32 9.95 13.66
N TYR A 268 -11.46 9.49 13.15
CA TYR A 268 -11.64 8.18 12.53
C TYR A 268 -11.91 8.26 11.02
N ASP A 269 -11.75 9.44 10.42
CA ASP A 269 -11.92 9.67 8.97
C ASP A 269 -10.92 8.84 8.14
N PHE A 270 -9.84 8.33 8.77
CA PHE A 270 -8.91 7.38 8.17
C PHE A 270 -9.58 6.02 7.85
N TYR A 271 -10.75 5.73 8.42
CA TYR A 271 -11.52 4.58 7.95
C TYR A 271 -12.06 4.85 6.56
N ASP A 272 -12.50 6.05 6.21
CA ASP A 272 -13.16 6.30 4.93
C ASP A 272 -12.21 6.28 3.72
N ILE A 273 -10.90 6.34 3.94
CA ILE A 273 -9.91 6.27 2.86
C ILE A 273 -9.72 4.86 2.28
N GLU A 274 -9.04 4.82 1.15
CA GLU A 274 -8.57 3.59 0.52
C GLU A 274 -7.50 2.93 1.43
N PRO A 275 -7.61 1.63 1.72
CA PRO A 275 -6.65 0.95 2.59
C PRO A 275 -5.31 0.74 1.89
N ALA A 276 -4.24 0.72 2.66
CA ALA A 276 -2.92 0.33 2.15
C ALA A 276 -2.87 -1.17 1.80
N LEU A 277 -3.63 -2.02 2.50
CA LEU A 277 -3.68 -3.48 2.32
C LEU A 277 -2.30 -4.18 2.30
N ASN A 278 -1.34 -3.66 3.07
CA ASN A 278 0.00 -4.27 3.21
C ASN A 278 -0.05 -5.63 3.89
N PHE A 279 -1.06 -5.87 4.74
CA PHE A 279 -1.27 -7.12 5.45
C PHE A 279 -2.62 -7.70 5.06
N VAL A 280 -2.62 -8.71 4.20
CA VAL A 280 -3.85 -9.33 3.70
C VAL A 280 -3.70 -10.83 3.66
N TYR A 281 -4.79 -11.52 3.98
CA TYR A 281 -4.98 -12.92 3.68
C TYR A 281 -6.29 -13.10 2.91
N PHE A 282 -6.25 -13.88 1.84
CA PHE A 282 -7.42 -14.22 1.04
C PHE A 282 -7.38 -15.72 0.73
N ALA A 283 -8.43 -16.46 1.03
CA ALA A 283 -8.56 -17.86 0.67
C ALA A 283 -9.93 -18.16 0.08
N LYS A 284 -9.93 -18.96 -0.98
CA LYS A 284 -11.13 -19.50 -1.63
C LYS A 284 -11.03 -21.01 -1.72
N GLN A 285 -12.14 -21.69 -1.50
CA GLN A 285 -12.34 -23.10 -1.83
C GLN A 285 -13.79 -23.28 -2.24
N ASN A 286 -14.05 -23.40 -3.54
CA ASN A 286 -15.38 -23.39 -4.13
C ASN A 286 -16.16 -22.11 -3.74
N ASP A 287 -17.31 -22.26 -3.09
CA ASP A 287 -18.17 -21.19 -2.60
C ASP A 287 -17.74 -20.63 -1.23
N LYS A 288 -16.75 -21.26 -0.57
CA LYS A 288 -16.19 -20.81 0.71
C LYS A 288 -15.15 -19.71 0.47
N THR A 289 -15.22 -18.66 1.26
CA THR A 289 -14.25 -17.55 1.20
C THR A 289 -13.86 -17.14 2.62
N PHE A 290 -12.56 -16.91 2.82
CA PHE A 290 -12.03 -16.28 4.01
C PHE A 290 -11.14 -15.12 3.58
N TYR A 291 -11.43 -13.94 4.09
CA TYR A 291 -10.67 -12.72 3.82
C TYR A 291 -10.33 -12.03 5.12
N SER A 292 -9.14 -11.48 5.21
CA SER A 292 -8.74 -10.69 6.36
C SER A 292 -7.74 -9.63 5.93
N PHE A 293 -7.84 -8.44 6.52
CA PHE A 293 -6.79 -7.42 6.43
C PHE A 293 -6.38 -6.87 7.80
N LYS A 294 -5.17 -6.31 7.88
CA LYS A 294 -4.67 -5.52 9.01
C LYS A 294 -4.10 -4.20 8.51
N GLN A 295 -4.37 -3.13 9.25
CA GLN A 295 -3.82 -1.79 9.06
C GLN A 295 -3.07 -1.40 10.34
N GLN A 296 -1.93 -0.71 10.19
CA GLN A 296 -1.07 -0.31 11.31
C GLN A 296 -0.63 1.14 11.13
N ASN A 297 -0.44 1.85 12.24
CA ASN A 297 0.03 3.25 12.25
C ASN A 297 -0.85 4.19 11.40
N MET A 298 -2.17 4.03 11.49
CA MET A 298 -3.12 4.76 10.64
C MET A 298 -3.44 6.17 11.11
N THR A 299 -2.99 6.53 12.31
CA THR A 299 -3.25 7.82 12.95
C THR A 299 -1.97 8.38 13.55
N ARG A 300 -2.02 9.66 13.94
CA ARG A 300 -1.00 10.27 14.81
C ARG A 300 -0.77 9.47 16.09
N ASP A 301 -1.82 8.85 16.60
CA ASP A 301 -1.77 7.97 17.76
C ASP A 301 -1.48 6.52 17.35
N ASN A 302 -0.82 6.26 16.22
CA ASN A 302 -0.41 4.91 15.79
C ASN A 302 -1.47 3.79 15.93
N THR A 303 -2.74 4.12 15.69
CA THR A 303 -3.82 3.12 15.81
C THR A 303 -3.61 2.01 14.79
N ALA A 304 -3.75 0.77 15.25
CA ALA A 304 -3.83 -0.42 14.40
C ALA A 304 -5.23 -1.02 14.49
N TYR A 305 -5.69 -1.61 13.40
CA TYR A 305 -6.96 -2.32 13.35
C TYR A 305 -6.90 -3.49 12.38
N ALA A 306 -7.74 -4.49 12.62
CA ALA A 306 -7.79 -5.66 11.79
C ALA A 306 -9.20 -6.22 11.71
N GLY A 307 -9.49 -6.92 10.61
CA GLY A 307 -10.76 -7.57 10.40
C GLY A 307 -10.60 -8.94 9.77
N TRP A 308 -11.54 -9.83 10.05
CA TRP A 308 -11.67 -11.15 9.46
C TRP A 308 -13.10 -11.37 8.99
N TYR A 309 -13.26 -11.95 7.81
CA TYR A 309 -14.52 -12.21 7.13
C TYR A 309 -14.54 -13.66 6.62
N TYR A 310 -15.50 -14.44 7.09
CA TYR A 310 -15.74 -15.81 6.67
C TYR A 310 -17.09 -15.90 5.97
N LYS A 311 -17.14 -16.53 4.79
CA LYS A 311 -18.36 -16.75 4.01
C LYS A 311 -18.52 -18.22 3.70
N ASN A 312 -19.70 -18.76 4.00
CA ASN A 312 -20.04 -20.19 3.78
C ASN A 312 -19.09 -21.16 4.51
N ILE A 313 -18.45 -20.69 5.60
CA ILE A 313 -17.57 -21.51 6.45
C ILE A 313 -18.28 -21.73 7.78
N GLN A 314 -18.51 -22.99 8.13
CA GLN A 314 -19.07 -23.35 9.42
C GLN A 314 -17.97 -23.29 10.47
N LEU A 315 -18.02 -22.24 11.30
CA LEU A 315 -17.15 -22.13 12.47
C LEU A 315 -17.75 -22.89 13.66
N PRO A 316 -16.92 -23.35 14.63
CA PRO A 316 -17.42 -23.98 15.85
C PRO A 316 -18.48 -23.12 16.56
N GLN A 317 -19.47 -23.77 17.19
CA GLN A 317 -20.43 -23.03 18.02
C GLN A 317 -19.69 -22.24 19.10
N GLN A 318 -20.19 -21.03 19.38
CA GLN A 318 -19.59 -20.13 20.36
C GLN A 318 -18.16 -19.70 19.99
N THR A 319 -17.81 -19.66 18.69
CA THR A 319 -16.49 -19.19 18.21
C THR A 319 -16.07 -17.88 18.90
N CYS A 320 -16.97 -16.89 18.92
CA CYS A 320 -16.68 -15.60 19.52
C CYS A 320 -16.33 -15.70 21.02
N THR A 321 -17.19 -16.32 21.84
CA THR A 321 -17.02 -16.33 23.30
C THR A 321 -15.97 -17.33 23.78
N LYS A 322 -15.76 -18.45 23.08
CA LYS A 322 -14.81 -19.50 23.47
C LYS A 322 -13.40 -19.33 22.92
N PHE A 323 -13.23 -18.70 21.76
CA PHE A 323 -11.93 -18.65 21.08
C PHE A 323 -11.42 -17.22 20.87
N ILE A 324 -12.30 -16.29 20.50
CA ILE A 324 -11.89 -14.91 20.19
C ILE A 324 -11.76 -14.07 21.47
N LYS A 325 -12.82 -13.97 22.27
CA LYS A 325 -12.86 -13.14 23.49
C LYS A 325 -11.81 -13.50 24.56
N PRO A 326 -11.45 -14.77 24.79
CA PRO A 326 -10.39 -15.10 25.74
C PRO A 326 -9.00 -14.64 25.27
N LYS A 327 -8.82 -14.43 23.96
CA LYS A 327 -7.58 -13.87 23.40
C LYS A 327 -7.63 -12.35 23.40
N ASP A 328 -8.75 -11.76 23.02
CA ASP A 328 -8.92 -10.31 22.97
C ASP A 328 -10.34 -9.94 23.40
N GLY A 329 -10.46 -9.47 24.64
CA GLY A 329 -11.75 -9.08 25.21
C GLY A 329 -12.42 -7.94 24.47
N ASN A 330 -11.64 -7.12 23.76
CA ASN A 330 -12.11 -5.96 23.01
C ASN A 330 -12.42 -6.29 21.54
N ALA A 331 -12.07 -7.48 21.06
CA ALA A 331 -12.47 -7.92 19.73
C ALA A 331 -13.99 -8.05 19.62
N HIS A 332 -14.58 -7.59 18.53
CA HIS A 332 -16.01 -7.66 18.26
C HIS A 332 -16.32 -8.82 17.32
N CYS A 333 -17.24 -9.70 17.74
CA CYS A 333 -17.68 -10.87 16.97
C CYS A 333 -19.04 -11.44 17.41
N GLU A 334 -19.74 -10.79 18.34
CA GLU A 334 -20.99 -11.27 18.92
C GLU A 334 -22.18 -10.98 18.01
N GLN A 335 -22.12 -9.86 17.30
CA GLN A 335 -23.18 -9.39 16.40
C GLN A 335 -22.75 -9.67 14.97
N GLN A 336 -23.46 -10.56 14.30
CA GLN A 336 -23.18 -10.96 12.92
C GLN A 336 -24.24 -10.36 12.00
N PRO A 337 -23.85 -9.63 10.93
CA PRO A 337 -24.79 -8.95 10.06
C PRO A 337 -25.61 -9.93 9.20
N ILE A 338 -25.06 -11.10 8.89
CA ILE A 338 -25.66 -12.11 7.99
C ILE A 338 -25.39 -13.51 8.57
N GLN A 339 -26.38 -14.40 8.55
CA GLN A 339 -26.30 -15.73 9.17
C GLN A 339 -25.29 -16.68 8.50
N THR A 340 -25.04 -16.53 7.20
CA THR A 340 -24.11 -17.36 6.42
C THR A 340 -22.67 -16.87 6.47
N GLU A 341 -22.42 -15.82 7.25
CA GLU A 341 -21.14 -15.13 7.32
C GLU A 341 -20.72 -14.94 8.77
N PHE A 342 -19.43 -14.76 8.98
CA PHE A 342 -18.88 -14.47 10.28
C PHE A 342 -17.80 -13.39 10.17
N TYR A 343 -17.89 -12.39 11.03
CA TYR A 343 -17.06 -11.21 11.07
C TYR A 343 -16.38 -11.10 12.43
N ILE A 344 -15.12 -10.70 12.40
CA ILE A 344 -14.36 -10.32 13.59
C ILE A 344 -13.71 -8.97 13.30
N ALA A 345 -13.78 -8.04 14.25
CA ALA A 345 -13.04 -6.78 14.21
C ALA A 345 -12.26 -6.59 15.50
N THR A 346 -11.09 -5.98 15.41
CA THR A 346 -10.31 -5.57 16.58
C THR A 346 -9.53 -4.28 16.28
N ALA A 347 -9.16 -3.57 17.33
CA ALA A 347 -8.28 -2.41 17.28
C ALA A 347 -7.29 -2.43 18.45
N LYS A 348 -6.20 -1.71 18.27
CA LYS A 348 -5.18 -1.47 19.28
C LYS A 348 -4.72 -0.02 19.17
N THR A 349 -4.81 0.70 20.28
CA THR A 349 -4.27 2.05 20.44
C THR A 349 -2.98 1.99 21.28
N PRO A 350 -2.10 3.00 21.25
CA PRO A 350 -0.84 2.99 22.00
C PRO A 350 -1.04 3.12 23.51
N PHE A 351 -2.17 3.70 23.92
CA PHE A 351 -2.52 3.88 25.33
C PHE A 351 -3.13 2.63 25.96
N ASP A 352 -3.39 1.61 25.13
CA ASP A 352 -3.82 0.34 25.64
C ASP A 352 -2.66 -0.35 26.36
N LEU A 353 -2.65 -0.22 27.70
CA LEU A 353 -1.76 -0.93 28.62
C LEU A 353 -2.09 -2.42 28.72
N PHE A 354 -2.56 -3.05 27.63
CA PHE A 354 -3.01 -4.45 27.65
C PHE A 354 -1.86 -5.35 28.12
N THR A 355 -2.06 -5.97 29.28
CA THR A 355 -1.22 -7.05 29.80
C THR A 355 -1.48 -8.38 29.08
N THR A 356 -2.50 -8.41 28.22
CA THR A 356 -2.93 -9.59 27.45
C THR A 356 -2.61 -9.43 25.96
N SER A 357 -2.34 -10.55 25.29
CA SER A 357 -2.17 -10.61 23.83
C SER A 357 -3.35 -9.97 23.10
N ASN A 358 -3.13 -9.14 22.07
CA ASN A 358 -4.21 -8.63 21.21
C ASN A 358 -4.26 -9.44 19.90
N LEU A 359 -5.44 -9.57 19.28
CA LEU A 359 -5.56 -10.33 18.02
C LEU A 359 -4.78 -9.72 16.85
N ILE A 360 -4.50 -8.41 16.88
CA ILE A 360 -3.62 -7.75 15.92
C ILE A 360 -2.20 -8.31 15.98
N ASP A 361 -1.71 -8.59 17.20
CA ASP A 361 -0.38 -9.18 17.40
C ASP A 361 -0.37 -10.67 16.99
N SER A 362 -1.52 -11.35 17.11
CA SER A 362 -1.74 -12.75 16.73
C SER A 362 -2.33 -12.90 15.31
N TRP A 363 -2.19 -11.88 14.46
CA TRP A 363 -2.74 -11.84 13.09
C TRP A 363 -2.40 -13.07 12.26
N HIS A 364 -1.13 -13.48 12.34
CA HIS A 364 -0.57 -14.63 11.63
C HIS A 364 -1.17 -15.96 12.10
N ASP A 365 -1.47 -16.11 13.39
CA ASP A 365 -2.05 -17.33 13.94
C ASP A 365 -3.49 -17.54 13.46
N LEU A 366 -4.30 -16.48 13.44
CA LEU A 366 -5.69 -16.56 13.00
C LEU A 366 -5.84 -16.85 11.51
N THR A 367 -4.88 -16.40 10.69
CA THR A 367 -4.89 -16.65 9.25
C THR A 367 -4.47 -18.10 8.92
N ASN A 368 -3.59 -18.69 9.73
CA ASN A 368 -3.21 -20.10 9.61
C ASN A 368 -4.31 -21.09 10.03
N TYR A 369 -5.21 -20.70 10.94
CA TYR A 369 -6.27 -21.57 11.47
C TYR A 369 -7.54 -21.62 10.61
N ALA A 370 -7.54 -21.01 9.42
CA ALA A 370 -8.76 -20.80 8.62
C ALA A 370 -9.57 -22.06 8.24
N GLY A 371 -9.08 -23.29 8.50
CA GLY A 371 -9.87 -24.52 8.36
C GLY A 371 -10.29 -24.84 6.92
N ILE A 372 -9.76 -24.10 5.94
CA ILE A 372 -9.91 -24.38 4.51
C ILE A 372 -8.81 -25.39 4.15
N SER A 373 -9.03 -26.66 4.51
CA SER A 373 -8.23 -27.82 4.07
C SER A 373 -9.01 -28.62 3.03
#